data_AF-A0A359D300-F1
#
_entry.id   AF-A0A359D300-F1
#
_cell.length_a   1.000
_cell.length_b   1.000
_cell.length_c   1.000
_cell.angle_alpha   90.00
_cell.angle_beta   90.00
_cell.angle_gamma   90.00
#
_symmetry.space_group_name_H-M   'P 1'
#
loop_
_entity.id
_entity.type
_entity.pdbx_description
1 polymer ?
#
loop_
_entity_poly.entity_id
_entity_poly.type
_entity_poly.pdbx_seq_one_letter_code
_entity_poly.pdbx_strand_id
1 'polypeptide(L)'
;MRDNRILNSVKKRDVLLANSPLPTRAKAEIDNLNLPQSYINQIKQYQVGIYPRELKEQELEALQAKKENIIGELVNTCLNDTNSENLDRLIQALKQDDDYKSKLVLIPLLISDGRYNKAQQQIQKLEQRLNELSPDVQTEVENFIELQNLNITLAQTPDSLKNSVIIANTAYLTALAADEDALGSVDAALLLQEAGVKKYYERIALPDENSAKLISPVGNSNANTMTDIQSGFINIYPNPVKDKLYIEILASEEVCDGVIELYSMEGKLIKQFELNEQDCVKTIDITNFATGEYMINVSCNGENIFTKKITIIK
;
A
#
# COMPACT_ATOMS: atom_id res chain seq x y z
N MET A 1 -37.80 32.04 -25.78
CA MET A 1 -37.12 30.73 -25.74
C MET A 1 -35.96 30.85 -24.76
N ARG A 2 -36.08 30.31 -23.53
CA ARG A 2 -34.92 30.27 -22.61
C ARG A 2 -33.88 29.33 -23.22
N ASP A 3 -32.66 29.82 -23.30
CA ASP A 3 -31.55 29.21 -24.01
C ASP A 3 -31.27 27.79 -23.46
N ASN A 4 -31.53 26.75 -24.26
CA ASN A 4 -31.42 25.33 -23.87
C ASN A 4 -30.01 24.97 -23.35
N ARG A 5 -29.00 25.78 -23.69
CA ARG A 5 -27.61 25.64 -23.21
C ARG A 5 -27.50 25.91 -21.71
N ILE A 6 -28.23 26.91 -21.19
CA ILE A 6 -28.20 27.31 -19.77
C ILE A 6 -28.87 26.25 -18.90
N LEU A 7 -29.98 25.66 -19.37
CA LEU A 7 -30.70 24.60 -18.65
C LEU A 7 -29.85 23.32 -18.51
N ASN A 8 -28.99 23.06 -19.49
CA ASN A 8 -28.06 21.92 -19.47
C ASN A 8 -26.92 22.14 -18.47
N SER A 9 -26.36 23.35 -18.38
CA SER A 9 -25.30 23.68 -17.42
C SER A 9 -25.74 23.60 -15.96
N VAL A 10 -26.99 23.97 -15.65
CA VAL A 10 -27.55 23.84 -14.29
C VAL A 10 -27.73 22.38 -13.90
N LYS A 11 -28.32 21.55 -14.77
CA LYS A 11 -28.46 20.11 -14.51
C LYS A 11 -27.12 19.41 -14.34
N LYS A 12 -26.13 19.76 -15.16
CA LYS A 12 -24.75 19.25 -15.03
C LYS A 12 -24.15 19.59 -13.67
N ARG A 13 -24.28 20.85 -13.23
CA ARG A 13 -23.84 21.26 -11.89
C ARG A 13 -24.54 20.45 -10.80
N ASP A 14 -25.86 20.34 -10.84
CA ASP A 14 -26.64 19.68 -9.79
C ASP A 14 -26.28 18.19 -9.68
N VAL A 15 -26.05 17.52 -10.82
CA VAL A 15 -25.58 16.13 -10.84
C VAL A 15 -24.17 16.01 -10.25
N LEU A 16 -23.25 16.92 -10.59
CA LEU A 16 -21.90 16.90 -10.03
C LEU A 16 -21.88 17.18 -8.53
N LEU A 17 -22.69 18.13 -8.06
CA LEU A 17 -22.87 18.43 -6.64
C LEU A 17 -23.45 17.23 -5.88
N ALA A 18 -24.48 16.57 -6.42
CA ALA A 18 -25.10 15.41 -5.80
C ALA A 18 -24.16 14.18 -5.70
N ASN A 19 -23.13 14.11 -6.55
CA ASN A 19 -22.12 13.05 -6.54
C ASN A 19 -20.76 13.51 -5.98
N SER A 20 -20.71 14.66 -5.32
CA SER A 20 -19.50 15.17 -4.68
C SER A 20 -19.26 14.51 -3.32
N PRO A 21 -18.01 14.25 -2.91
CA PRO A 21 -16.76 14.54 -3.64
C PRO A 21 -16.55 13.60 -4.83
N LEU A 22 -16.09 14.14 -5.96
CA LEU A 22 -15.92 13.40 -7.22
C LEU A 22 -14.63 12.53 -7.20
N PRO A 23 -14.51 11.50 -8.07
CA PRO A 23 -13.28 10.75 -8.24
C PRO A 23 -12.09 11.65 -8.61
N THR A 24 -10.88 11.29 -8.21
CA THR A 24 -9.64 12.05 -8.50
C THR A 24 -9.48 12.45 -9.97
N ARG A 25 -9.79 11.54 -10.92
CA ARG A 25 -9.78 11.85 -12.37
C ARG A 25 -10.81 12.92 -12.76
N ALA A 26 -12.02 12.85 -12.21
CA ALA A 26 -13.07 13.82 -12.49
C ALA A 26 -12.79 15.18 -11.82
N LYS A 27 -12.17 15.19 -10.63
CA LYS A 27 -11.72 16.42 -9.94
C LYS A 27 -10.72 17.21 -10.81
N ALA A 28 -9.80 16.52 -11.48
CA ALA A 28 -8.81 17.14 -12.37
C ALA A 28 -9.44 17.80 -13.62
N GLU A 29 -10.61 17.34 -14.06
CA GLU A 29 -11.30 17.88 -15.25
C GLU A 29 -12.28 19.01 -14.94
N ILE A 30 -12.56 19.32 -13.66
CA ILE A 30 -13.55 20.34 -13.25
C ILE A 30 -13.27 21.69 -13.89
N ASP A 31 -12.00 22.10 -13.98
CA ASP A 31 -11.59 23.39 -14.55
C ASP A 31 -11.71 23.46 -16.08
N ASN A 32 -11.77 22.30 -16.75
CA ASN A 32 -11.93 22.21 -18.20
C ASN A 32 -13.40 22.07 -18.62
N LEU A 33 -14.34 22.03 -17.67
CA LEU A 33 -15.77 21.94 -17.98
C LEU A 33 -16.28 23.25 -18.60
N ASN A 34 -17.06 23.13 -19.67
CA ASN A 34 -17.78 24.26 -20.27
C ASN A 34 -18.99 24.66 -19.39
N LEU A 35 -18.70 25.18 -18.20
CA LEU A 35 -19.63 25.67 -17.19
C LEU A 35 -19.24 27.10 -16.79
N PRO A 36 -20.21 27.94 -16.38
CA PRO A 36 -19.90 29.24 -15.78
C PRO A 36 -18.99 29.10 -14.56
N GLN A 37 -18.03 30.02 -14.40
CA GLN A 37 -17.06 30.00 -13.30
C GLN A 37 -17.70 29.94 -11.91
N SER A 38 -18.89 30.55 -11.75
CA SER A 38 -19.65 30.49 -10.50
C SER A 38 -20.09 29.07 -10.13
N TYR A 39 -20.44 28.24 -11.11
CA TYR A 39 -20.82 26.83 -10.88
C TYR A 39 -19.59 25.95 -10.61
N ILE A 40 -18.48 26.23 -11.28
CA ILE A 40 -17.19 25.58 -11.00
C ILE A 40 -16.77 25.83 -9.56
N ASN A 41 -16.83 27.09 -9.10
CA ASN A 41 -16.50 27.45 -7.73
C ASN A 41 -17.43 26.77 -6.71
N GLN A 42 -18.73 26.66 -7.03
CA GLN A 42 -19.68 25.91 -6.19
C GLN A 42 -19.32 24.42 -6.12
N ILE A 43 -19.03 23.77 -7.24
CA ILE A 43 -18.66 22.35 -7.25
C ILE A 43 -17.39 22.12 -6.43
N LYS A 44 -16.38 23.00 -6.55
CA LYS A 44 -15.11 22.93 -5.80
C LYS A 44 -15.31 23.00 -4.28
N GLN A 45 -16.24 23.82 -3.81
CA GLN A 45 -16.54 23.94 -2.36
C GLN A 45 -17.09 22.64 -1.76
N TYR A 46 -17.71 21.78 -2.57
CA TYR A 46 -18.27 20.50 -2.12
C TYR A 46 -17.34 19.30 -2.40
N GLN A 47 -16.09 19.53 -2.83
CA GLN A 47 -15.10 18.46 -3.09
C GLN A 47 -14.32 18.00 -1.84
N VAL A 48 -14.81 18.30 -0.64
CA VAL A 48 -14.17 17.94 0.62
C VAL A 48 -14.28 16.42 0.84
N GLY A 49 -13.17 15.78 1.19
CA GLY A 49 -13.12 14.35 1.47
C GLY A 49 -12.77 13.44 0.28
N ILE A 50 -12.67 12.15 0.57
CA ILE A 50 -12.36 11.08 -0.38
C ILE A 50 -13.69 10.56 -0.96
N TYR A 51 -13.71 10.27 -2.25
CA TYR A 51 -14.89 9.70 -2.89
C TYR A 51 -15.21 8.33 -2.27
N PRO A 52 -16.45 8.03 -1.84
CA PRO A 52 -16.75 6.79 -1.11
C PRO A 52 -16.33 5.50 -1.84
N ARG A 53 -16.37 5.49 -3.18
CA ARG A 53 -15.86 4.36 -3.97
C ARG A 53 -14.34 4.23 -3.89
N GLU A 54 -13.61 5.34 -3.96
CA GLU A 54 -12.16 5.36 -3.87
C GLU A 54 -11.70 4.91 -2.48
N LEU A 55 -12.42 5.31 -1.43
CA LEU A 55 -12.21 4.80 -0.07
C LEU A 55 -12.43 3.28 0.01
N LYS A 56 -13.48 2.74 -0.63
CA LYS A 56 -13.71 1.30 -0.69
C LYS A 56 -12.69 0.55 -1.54
N GLU A 57 -12.19 1.15 -2.62
CA GLU A 57 -11.10 0.60 -3.43
C GLU A 57 -9.81 0.53 -2.59
N GLN A 58 -9.48 1.57 -1.82
CA GLN A 58 -8.34 1.57 -0.88
C GLN A 58 -8.49 0.51 0.23
N GLU A 59 -9.69 0.38 0.82
CA GLU A 59 -9.97 -0.68 1.81
C GLU A 59 -9.77 -2.08 1.20
N LEU A 60 -10.21 -2.28 -0.05
CA LEU A 60 -10.06 -3.54 -0.76
C LEU A 60 -8.57 -3.86 -0.99
N GLU A 61 -7.79 -2.90 -1.48
CA GLU A 61 -6.35 -3.04 -1.69
C GLU A 61 -5.61 -3.37 -0.39
N ALA A 62 -5.95 -2.67 0.71
CA ALA A 62 -5.37 -2.95 2.02
C ALA A 62 -5.70 -4.36 2.53
N LEU A 63 -6.94 -4.83 2.32
CA LEU A 63 -7.34 -6.19 2.67
C LEU A 63 -6.65 -7.24 1.80
N GLN A 64 -6.45 -6.97 0.51
CA GLN A 64 -5.71 -7.83 -0.41
C GLN A 64 -4.24 -7.95 0.00
N ALA A 65 -3.56 -6.83 0.27
CA ALA A 65 -2.18 -6.83 0.75
C ALA A 65 -2.05 -7.59 2.09
N LYS A 66 -2.99 -7.39 3.01
CA LYS A 66 -3.02 -8.13 4.28
C LYS A 66 -3.20 -9.63 4.08
N LYS A 67 -4.08 -10.04 3.16
CA LYS A 67 -4.26 -11.44 2.77
C LYS A 67 -2.96 -12.03 2.21
N GLU A 68 -2.30 -11.32 1.30
CA GLU A 68 -1.03 -11.75 0.70
C GLU A 68 0.07 -11.93 1.77
N ASN A 69 0.21 -10.99 2.70
CA ASN A 69 1.16 -11.10 3.82
C ASN A 69 0.87 -12.30 4.72
N ILE A 70 -0.39 -12.53 5.10
CA ILE A 70 -0.78 -13.68 5.92
C ILE A 70 -0.50 -14.99 5.18
N ILE A 71 -0.77 -15.08 3.88
CA ILE A 71 -0.45 -16.26 3.08
C ILE A 71 1.07 -16.50 3.06
N GLY A 72 1.88 -15.45 2.88
CA GLY A 72 3.34 -15.55 2.92
C GLY A 72 3.87 -16.05 4.27
N GLU A 73 3.34 -15.50 5.38
CA GLU A 73 3.66 -15.96 6.73
C GLU A 73 3.25 -17.41 6.95
N LEU A 74 2.07 -17.82 6.48
CA LEU A 74 1.60 -19.20 6.58
C LEU A 74 2.47 -20.16 5.76
N VAL A 75 2.87 -19.80 4.55
CA VAL A 75 3.78 -20.60 3.72
C VAL A 75 5.11 -20.79 4.43
N ASN A 76 5.72 -19.71 4.91
CA ASN A 76 7.00 -19.78 5.63
C ASN A 76 6.88 -20.61 6.93
N THR A 77 5.77 -20.48 7.64
CA THR A 77 5.53 -21.29 8.86
C THR A 77 5.36 -22.76 8.52
N CYS A 78 4.58 -23.09 7.48
CA CYS A 78 4.33 -24.48 7.09
C CYS A 78 5.57 -25.16 6.51
N LEU A 79 6.44 -24.43 5.81
CA LEU A 79 7.70 -24.99 5.28
C LEU A 79 8.73 -25.26 6.37
N ASN A 80 8.70 -24.52 7.48
CA ASN A 80 9.60 -24.72 8.62
C ASN A 80 9.01 -25.65 9.69
N ASP A 81 7.70 -25.91 9.66
CA ASP A 81 7.04 -26.83 10.56
C ASP A 81 7.24 -28.29 10.09
N THR A 82 7.48 -29.19 11.04
CA THR A 82 7.61 -30.62 10.76
C THR A 82 6.26 -31.33 10.64
N ASN A 83 5.15 -30.62 10.89
CA ASN A 83 3.80 -31.16 10.81
C ASN A 83 3.18 -31.02 9.40
N SER A 84 3.05 -32.16 8.70
CA SER A 84 2.44 -32.24 7.36
C SER A 84 0.96 -31.84 7.31
N GLU A 85 0.24 -31.87 8.43
CA GLU A 85 -1.20 -31.53 8.48
C GLU A 85 -1.45 -30.05 8.20
N ASN A 86 -0.57 -29.17 8.67
CA ASN A 86 -0.67 -27.72 8.44
C ASN A 86 -0.47 -27.37 6.96
N LEU A 87 0.49 -28.04 6.32
CA LEU A 87 0.74 -27.92 4.88
C LEU A 87 -0.48 -28.37 4.07
N ASP A 88 -1.12 -29.48 4.46
CA ASP A 88 -2.33 -29.97 3.78
C ASP A 88 -3.52 -29.00 3.89
N ARG A 89 -3.71 -28.38 5.06
CA ARG A 89 -4.75 -27.35 5.26
C ARG A 89 -4.48 -26.11 4.42
N LEU A 90 -3.22 -25.66 4.33
CA LEU A 90 -2.83 -24.54 3.48
C LEU A 90 -3.09 -24.85 2.00
N ILE A 91 -2.68 -26.03 1.54
CA ILE A 91 -2.96 -26.52 0.18
C ILE A 91 -4.46 -26.51 -0.10
N GLN A 92 -5.28 -26.96 0.86
CA GLN A 92 -6.74 -26.97 0.71
C GLN A 92 -7.31 -25.54 0.61
N ALA A 93 -6.85 -24.62 1.46
CA ALA A 93 -7.30 -23.23 1.44
C ALA A 93 -6.95 -22.55 0.10
N LEU A 94 -5.70 -22.67 -0.36
CA LEU A 94 -5.26 -22.11 -1.64
C LEU A 94 -5.94 -22.77 -2.86
N LYS A 95 -6.34 -24.04 -2.73
CA LYS A 95 -7.09 -24.74 -3.79
C LYS A 95 -8.50 -24.20 -3.95
N GLN A 96 -9.15 -23.81 -2.85
CA GLN A 96 -10.52 -23.26 -2.85
C GLN A 96 -10.58 -21.81 -3.31
N ASP A 97 -9.46 -21.09 -3.24
CA ASP A 97 -9.37 -19.73 -3.76
C ASP A 97 -9.37 -19.74 -5.31
N ASP A 98 -10.18 -18.86 -5.90
CA ASP A 98 -10.33 -18.70 -7.34
C ASP A 98 -9.38 -17.64 -7.91
N ASP A 99 -8.60 -16.95 -7.07
CA ASP A 99 -7.60 -16.00 -7.52
C ASP A 99 -6.40 -16.70 -8.21
N TYR A 100 -5.93 -16.15 -9.33
CA TYR A 100 -4.77 -16.68 -10.05
C TYR A 100 -3.50 -16.55 -9.20
N LYS A 101 -3.38 -15.47 -8.40
CA LYS A 101 -2.24 -15.26 -7.48
C LYS A 101 -2.10 -16.41 -6.47
N SER A 102 -3.22 -16.92 -5.97
CA SER A 102 -3.23 -18.07 -5.07
C SER A 102 -2.73 -19.34 -5.76
N LYS A 103 -2.89 -19.46 -7.09
CA LYS A 103 -2.30 -20.57 -7.87
C LYS A 103 -0.80 -20.41 -8.07
N LEU A 104 -0.30 -19.19 -8.20
CA LEU A 104 1.14 -18.91 -8.27
C LEU A 104 1.89 -19.37 -7.00
N VAL A 105 1.23 -19.33 -5.84
CA VAL A 105 1.78 -19.87 -4.58
C VAL A 105 1.55 -21.38 -4.45
N LEU A 106 0.38 -21.87 -4.84
CA LEU A 106 0.00 -23.28 -4.68
C LEU A 106 0.84 -24.23 -5.55
N ILE A 107 1.13 -23.86 -6.79
CA ILE A 107 1.82 -24.74 -7.75
C ILE A 107 3.24 -25.07 -7.27
N PRO A 108 4.12 -24.10 -6.94
CA PRO A 108 5.46 -24.37 -6.42
C PRO A 108 5.42 -25.18 -5.11
N LEU A 109 4.45 -24.88 -4.23
CA LEU A 109 4.26 -25.63 -2.99
C LEU A 109 3.98 -27.12 -3.26
N LEU A 110 3.08 -27.41 -4.20
CA LEU A 110 2.78 -28.79 -4.60
C LEU A 110 3.99 -29.49 -5.25
N ILE A 111 4.81 -28.77 -6.00
CA ILE A 111 6.03 -29.31 -6.61
C ILE A 111 7.06 -29.64 -5.53
N SER A 112 7.25 -28.74 -4.55
CA SER A 112 8.18 -28.95 -3.42
C SER A 112 7.81 -30.16 -2.55
N ASP A 113 6.51 -30.43 -2.38
CA ASP A 113 6.01 -31.61 -1.65
C ASP A 113 5.95 -32.89 -2.52
N GLY A 114 6.46 -32.84 -3.75
CA GLY A 114 6.48 -33.98 -4.68
C GLY A 114 5.11 -34.36 -5.27
N ARG A 115 4.09 -33.52 -5.12
CA ARG A 115 2.72 -33.76 -5.61
C ARG A 115 2.53 -33.31 -7.06
N TYR A 116 3.39 -33.79 -7.95
CA TYR A 116 3.46 -33.32 -9.35
C TYR A 116 2.14 -33.44 -10.13
N ASN A 117 1.40 -34.54 -9.97
CA ASN A 117 0.10 -34.70 -10.64
C ASN A 117 -0.92 -33.64 -10.20
N LYS A 118 -0.92 -33.27 -8.92
CA LYS A 118 -1.81 -32.20 -8.41
C LYS A 118 -1.35 -30.83 -8.90
N ALA A 119 -0.04 -30.60 -8.99
CA ALA A 119 0.53 -29.38 -9.55
C ALA A 119 0.11 -29.21 -11.03
N GLN A 120 0.27 -30.24 -11.86
CA GLN A 120 -0.16 -30.24 -13.27
C GLN A 120 -1.66 -29.96 -13.41
N GLN A 121 -2.51 -30.52 -12.55
CA GLN A 121 -3.94 -30.21 -12.55
C GLN A 121 -4.24 -28.74 -12.24
N GLN A 122 -3.44 -28.08 -11.38
CA GLN A 122 -3.60 -26.64 -11.13
C GLN A 122 -3.06 -25.79 -12.28
N ILE A 123 -1.96 -26.20 -12.91
CA ILE A 123 -1.41 -25.56 -14.11
C ILE A 123 -2.45 -25.55 -15.22
N GLN A 124 -3.06 -26.70 -15.54
CA GLN A 124 -4.11 -26.78 -16.57
C GLN A 124 -5.31 -25.87 -16.29
N LYS A 125 -5.69 -25.73 -15.01
CA LYS A 125 -6.76 -24.81 -14.62
C LYS A 125 -6.37 -23.35 -14.79
N LEU A 126 -5.11 -23.01 -14.54
CA LEU A 126 -4.56 -21.67 -14.71
C LEU A 126 -4.49 -21.31 -16.21
N GLU A 127 -4.00 -22.23 -17.05
CA GLU A 127 -3.95 -22.10 -18.51
C GLU A 127 -5.34 -21.82 -19.11
N GLN A 128 -6.38 -22.52 -18.63
CA GLN A 128 -7.76 -22.33 -19.12
C GLN A 128 -8.31 -20.93 -18.86
N ARG A 129 -7.81 -20.25 -17.82
CA ARG A 129 -8.27 -18.93 -17.39
C ARG A 129 -7.34 -17.80 -17.82
N LEU A 130 -6.27 -18.12 -18.55
CA LEU A 130 -5.29 -17.14 -18.99
C LEU A 130 -5.95 -16.02 -19.80
N ASN A 131 -6.89 -16.37 -20.69
CA ASN A 131 -7.62 -15.42 -21.54
C ASN A 131 -8.48 -14.41 -20.74
N GLU A 132 -8.72 -14.64 -19.45
CA GLU A 132 -9.46 -13.73 -18.56
C GLU A 132 -8.58 -12.58 -18.04
N LEU A 133 -7.26 -12.70 -18.14
CA LEU A 133 -6.28 -11.77 -17.58
C LEU A 133 -5.92 -10.65 -18.57
N SER A 134 -5.31 -9.57 -18.09
CA SER A 134 -4.76 -8.51 -18.96
C SER A 134 -3.56 -9.03 -19.76
N PRO A 135 -3.28 -8.48 -20.97
CA PRO A 135 -2.18 -8.98 -21.82
C PRO A 135 -0.82 -9.03 -21.12
N ASP A 136 -0.49 -8.03 -20.30
CA ASP A 136 0.79 -8.00 -19.57
C ASP A 136 0.89 -9.13 -18.55
N VAL A 137 -0.20 -9.39 -17.81
CA VAL A 137 -0.28 -10.48 -16.82
C VAL A 137 -0.34 -11.85 -17.50
N GLN A 138 -0.93 -11.95 -18.70
CA GLN A 138 -0.96 -13.19 -19.47
C GLN A 138 0.46 -13.67 -19.77
N THR A 139 1.31 -12.81 -20.33
CA THR A 139 2.69 -13.18 -20.66
C THR A 139 3.49 -13.57 -19.41
N GLU A 140 3.31 -12.85 -18.30
CA GLU A 140 3.97 -13.21 -17.04
C GLU A 140 3.52 -14.58 -16.52
N VAL A 141 2.22 -14.87 -16.57
CA VAL A 141 1.66 -16.15 -16.14
C VAL A 141 2.03 -17.29 -17.10
N GLU A 142 2.12 -17.06 -18.40
CA GLU A 142 2.63 -18.02 -19.40
C GLU A 142 4.07 -18.41 -19.09
N ASN A 143 4.93 -17.41 -18.89
CA ASN A 143 6.32 -17.64 -18.50
C ASN A 143 6.39 -18.45 -17.20
N PHE A 144 5.57 -18.11 -16.20
CA PHE A 144 5.51 -18.88 -14.96
C PHE A 144 5.08 -20.34 -15.20
N ILE A 145 4.05 -20.59 -16.01
CA ILE A 145 3.56 -21.94 -16.33
C ILE A 145 4.67 -22.77 -16.99
N GLU A 146 5.36 -22.21 -17.99
CA GLU A 146 6.46 -22.88 -18.68
C GLU A 146 7.58 -23.26 -17.70
N LEU A 147 7.95 -22.34 -16.80
CA LEU A 147 8.96 -22.60 -15.77
C LEU A 147 8.53 -23.70 -14.80
N GLN A 148 7.28 -23.69 -14.33
CA GLN A 148 6.79 -24.72 -13.41
C GLN A 148 6.71 -26.11 -14.09
N ASN A 149 6.34 -26.17 -15.37
CA ASN A 149 6.36 -27.41 -16.15
C ASN A 149 7.79 -27.94 -16.32
N LEU A 150 8.77 -27.06 -16.54
CA LEU A 150 10.19 -27.41 -16.56
C LEU A 150 10.66 -27.92 -15.19
N ASN A 151 10.29 -27.26 -14.10
CA ASN A 151 10.62 -27.71 -12.74
C ASN A 151 10.05 -29.10 -12.43
N ILE A 152 8.82 -29.39 -12.84
CA ILE A 152 8.22 -30.73 -12.72
C ILE A 152 9.03 -31.75 -13.53
N THR A 153 9.39 -31.41 -14.78
CA THR A 153 10.20 -32.27 -15.65
C THR A 153 11.56 -32.56 -15.01
N LEU A 154 12.23 -31.54 -14.47
CA LEU A 154 13.53 -31.67 -13.81
C LEU A 154 13.43 -32.52 -12.53
N ALA A 155 12.40 -32.33 -11.73
CA ALA A 155 12.16 -33.10 -10.52
C ALA A 155 11.92 -34.59 -10.78
N GLN A 156 11.38 -34.94 -11.95
CA GLN A 156 11.13 -36.32 -12.38
C GLN A 156 12.29 -36.94 -13.19
N THR A 157 13.25 -36.11 -13.62
CA THR A 157 14.39 -36.54 -14.43
C THR A 157 15.55 -37.01 -13.53
N PRO A 158 16.22 -38.12 -13.86
CA PRO A 158 17.43 -38.53 -13.13
C PRO A 158 18.51 -37.44 -13.14
N ASP A 159 19.26 -37.31 -12.04
CA ASP A 159 20.26 -36.25 -11.87
C ASP A 159 21.27 -36.16 -13.03
N SER A 160 21.66 -37.30 -13.59
CA SER A 160 22.60 -37.39 -14.72
C SER A 160 22.08 -36.73 -16.00
N LEU A 161 20.77 -36.57 -16.15
CA LEU A 161 20.12 -36.01 -17.34
C LEU A 161 19.60 -34.58 -17.14
N LYS A 162 19.55 -34.06 -15.91
CA LYS A 162 19.02 -32.72 -15.61
C LYS A 162 19.70 -31.62 -16.42
N ASN A 163 21.04 -31.66 -16.52
CA ASN A 163 21.78 -30.67 -17.30
C ASN A 163 21.39 -30.68 -18.78
N SER A 164 21.10 -31.85 -19.36
CA SER A 164 20.67 -31.94 -20.76
C SER A 164 19.30 -31.30 -20.99
N VAL A 165 18.38 -31.45 -20.03
CA VAL A 165 17.05 -30.82 -20.07
C VAL A 165 17.16 -29.31 -19.94
N ILE A 166 18.05 -28.81 -19.07
CA ILE A 166 18.31 -27.37 -18.92
C ILE A 166 18.92 -26.81 -20.21
N ILE A 167 19.93 -27.49 -20.78
CA ILE A 167 20.59 -27.08 -22.02
C ILE A 167 19.58 -26.97 -23.18
N ALA A 168 18.63 -27.91 -23.27
CA ALA A 168 17.58 -27.87 -24.28
C ALA A 168 16.64 -26.66 -24.18
N ASN A 169 16.47 -26.10 -22.98
CA ASN A 169 15.59 -24.95 -22.71
C ASN A 169 16.36 -23.63 -22.52
N THR A 170 17.64 -23.58 -22.93
CA THR A 170 18.52 -22.44 -22.70
C THR A 170 17.99 -21.13 -23.27
N ALA A 171 17.46 -21.12 -24.49
CA ALA A 171 16.96 -19.89 -25.12
C ALA A 171 15.87 -19.22 -24.27
N TYR A 172 14.86 -19.99 -23.87
CA TYR A 172 13.79 -19.53 -22.99
C TYR A 172 14.32 -19.06 -21.63
N LEU A 173 15.13 -19.89 -20.96
CA LEU A 173 15.69 -19.56 -19.65
C LEU A 173 16.56 -18.30 -19.69
N THR A 174 17.32 -18.08 -20.77
CA THR A 174 18.14 -16.88 -20.92
C THR A 174 17.31 -15.63 -21.18
N ALA A 175 16.16 -15.76 -21.86
CA ALA A 175 15.22 -14.67 -22.06
C ALA A 175 14.53 -14.31 -20.74
N LEU A 176 14.05 -15.30 -19.99
CA LEU A 176 13.42 -15.11 -18.69
C LEU A 176 14.39 -14.55 -17.63
N ALA A 177 15.64 -15.02 -17.62
CA ALA A 177 16.68 -14.51 -16.72
C ALA A 177 17.20 -13.11 -17.11
N ALA A 178 16.89 -12.61 -18.31
CA ALA A 178 17.28 -11.27 -18.75
C ALA A 178 16.29 -10.20 -18.29
N ASP A 179 15.03 -10.57 -18.05
CA ASP A 179 14.03 -9.69 -17.47
C ASP A 179 14.16 -9.72 -15.95
N GLU A 180 14.61 -8.60 -15.36
CA GLU A 180 14.96 -8.54 -13.94
C GLU A 180 13.74 -8.62 -13.03
N ASP A 181 12.60 -8.11 -13.50
CA ASP A 181 11.34 -7.99 -12.76
C ASP A 181 10.40 -9.17 -13.04
N ALA A 182 10.69 -9.99 -14.06
CA ALA A 182 9.88 -11.15 -14.39
C ALA A 182 9.82 -12.19 -13.26
N LEU A 183 8.63 -12.72 -13.03
CA LEU A 183 8.38 -13.85 -12.15
C LEU A 183 9.20 -15.07 -12.60
N GLY A 184 10.09 -15.56 -11.72
CA GLY A 184 10.94 -16.71 -12.00
C GLY A 184 12.28 -16.40 -12.69
N SER A 185 12.63 -15.12 -12.85
CA SER A 185 13.95 -14.71 -13.40
C SER A 185 15.14 -15.27 -12.59
N VAL A 186 15.01 -15.29 -11.25
CA VAL A 186 16.01 -15.87 -10.34
C VAL A 186 16.15 -17.38 -10.54
N ASP A 187 15.02 -18.09 -10.59
CA ASP A 187 15.01 -19.54 -10.78
C ASP A 187 15.65 -19.92 -12.13
N ALA A 188 15.31 -19.18 -13.20
CA ALA A 188 15.89 -19.39 -14.51
C ALA A 188 17.40 -19.14 -14.54
N ALA A 189 17.86 -18.08 -13.87
CA ALA A 189 19.29 -17.79 -13.71
C ALA A 189 20.01 -18.90 -12.94
N LEU A 190 19.41 -19.41 -11.86
CA LEU A 190 19.97 -20.48 -11.04
C LEU A 190 20.09 -21.78 -11.83
N LEU A 191 19.05 -22.18 -12.57
CA LEU A 191 19.06 -23.38 -13.42
C LEU A 191 20.19 -23.31 -14.46
N LEU A 192 20.35 -22.17 -15.13
CA LEU A 192 21.42 -21.96 -16.11
C LEU A 192 22.82 -22.02 -15.48
N GLN A 193 22.95 -21.55 -14.24
CA GLN A 193 24.20 -21.61 -13.49
C GLN A 193 24.55 -23.03 -13.05
N GLU A 194 23.57 -23.79 -12.55
CA GLU A 194 23.74 -25.21 -12.17
C GLU A 194 24.14 -26.07 -13.36
N ALA A 195 23.56 -25.81 -14.54
CA ALA A 195 23.94 -26.49 -15.78
C ALA A 195 25.30 -26.04 -16.35
N GLY A 196 25.96 -25.04 -15.75
CA GLY A 196 27.24 -24.52 -16.21
C GLY A 196 27.17 -23.72 -17.51
N VAL A 197 25.99 -23.27 -17.92
CA VAL A 197 25.77 -22.55 -19.19
C VAL A 197 26.23 -21.09 -19.07
N LYS A 198 25.86 -20.43 -17.97
CA LYS A 198 26.16 -19.02 -17.73
C LYS A 198 26.32 -18.77 -16.23
N LYS A 199 27.29 -17.95 -15.87
CA LYS A 199 27.47 -17.51 -14.47
C LYS A 199 26.61 -16.29 -14.22
N TYR A 200 25.83 -16.35 -13.16
CA TYR A 200 25.11 -15.20 -12.62
C TYR A 200 25.77 -14.80 -11.31
N TYR A 201 25.76 -13.50 -11.02
CA TYR A 201 26.25 -13.00 -9.75
C TYR A 201 25.05 -12.72 -8.85
N GLU A 202 25.22 -12.96 -7.56
CA GLU A 202 24.22 -12.56 -6.57
C GLU A 202 23.94 -11.06 -6.72
N ARG A 203 22.65 -10.72 -6.78
CA ARG A 203 22.23 -9.33 -6.87
C ARG A 203 22.39 -8.70 -5.49
N ILE A 204 23.35 -7.79 -5.37
CA ILE A 204 23.46 -6.93 -4.18
C ILE A 204 22.55 -5.73 -4.42
N ALA A 205 21.34 -5.78 -3.86
CA ALA A 205 20.52 -4.59 -3.75
C ALA A 205 21.21 -3.62 -2.78
N LEU A 206 21.77 -2.53 -3.32
CA LEU A 206 22.18 -1.43 -2.47
C LEU A 206 20.90 -0.84 -1.86
N PRO A 207 20.89 -0.53 -0.56
CA PRO A 207 19.78 0.19 0.02
C PRO A 207 19.61 1.50 -0.75
N ASP A 208 18.44 1.70 -1.35
CA ASP A 208 18.02 2.99 -1.86
C ASP A 208 18.16 4.00 -0.71
N GLU A 209 18.71 5.18 -0.96
CA GLU A 209 18.82 6.24 0.06
C GLU A 209 17.45 6.59 0.67
N ASN A 210 16.35 6.26 -0.04
CA ASN A 210 14.97 6.40 0.44
C ASN A 210 14.39 5.15 1.13
N SER A 211 15.10 4.02 1.13
CA SER A 211 14.72 2.83 1.90
C SER A 211 15.18 2.94 3.35
N ALA A 212 14.62 3.93 4.05
CA ALA A 212 14.57 3.91 5.50
C ALA A 212 13.93 2.57 5.91
N LYS A 213 14.76 1.67 6.45
CA LYS A 213 14.31 0.42 7.09
C LYS A 213 13.14 0.74 8.01
N LEU A 214 11.94 0.36 7.61
CA LEU A 214 10.85 0.13 8.53
C LEU A 214 11.26 -1.06 9.40
N ILE A 215 12.00 -0.76 10.47
CA ILE A 215 12.20 -1.68 11.57
C ILE A 215 10.83 -1.81 12.22
N SER A 216 10.06 -2.83 11.83
CA SER A 216 9.00 -3.35 12.69
C SER A 216 9.69 -4.11 13.82
N PRO A 217 9.63 -3.64 15.08
CA PRO A 217 10.19 -4.41 16.19
C PRO A 217 9.22 -5.57 16.46
N VAL A 218 9.62 -6.79 16.11
CA VAL A 218 9.08 -7.98 16.75
C VAL A 218 9.67 -8.04 18.15
N GLY A 219 8.91 -7.48 19.10
CA GLY A 219 9.22 -7.46 20.52
C GLY A 219 7.92 -7.26 21.28
N ASN A 220 7.19 -8.36 21.49
CA ASN A 220 5.92 -8.38 22.19
C ASN A 220 6.12 -7.93 23.65
N SER A 221 5.84 -6.67 23.98
CA SER A 221 5.50 -6.14 25.32
C SER A 221 5.20 -4.63 25.26
N ASN A 222 3.93 -4.26 25.15
CA ASN A 222 3.31 -3.00 25.61
C ASN A 222 4.08 -1.69 25.38
N ALA A 223 4.41 -1.38 24.13
CA ALA A 223 4.79 -0.04 23.74
C ALA A 223 3.76 0.47 22.71
N ASN A 224 2.90 1.38 23.14
CA ASN A 224 2.15 2.27 22.26
C ASN A 224 3.16 3.14 21.49
N THR A 225 3.76 2.58 20.44
CA THR A 225 4.54 3.35 19.48
C THR A 225 3.54 4.04 18.57
N MET A 226 3.23 5.26 18.95
CA MET A 226 2.69 6.28 18.07
C MET A 226 3.65 6.46 16.90
N THR A 227 3.27 5.95 15.74
CA THR A 227 3.85 6.33 14.45
C THR A 227 2.70 6.60 13.50
N ASP A 228 2.57 7.87 13.12
CA ASP A 228 1.89 8.37 11.92
C ASP A 228 0.42 8.00 11.71
N ILE A 229 -0.38 8.11 12.77
CA ILE A 229 -1.82 8.36 12.58
C ILE A 229 -2.00 9.85 12.30
N GLN A 230 -2.03 10.17 10.99
CA GLN A 230 -2.71 11.31 10.41
C GLN A 230 -2.22 12.73 10.81
N SER A 231 -1.13 13.17 10.19
CA SER A 231 -0.77 14.59 10.04
C SER A 231 -1.75 15.41 9.18
N GLY A 232 -2.96 14.91 8.91
CA GLY A 232 -3.97 15.55 8.04
C GLY A 232 -5.05 16.36 8.76
N PHE A 233 -5.13 16.29 10.10
CA PHE A 233 -6.27 16.85 10.86
C PHE A 233 -5.88 18.06 11.71
N ILE A 234 -4.59 18.33 11.94
CA ILE A 234 -4.14 19.44 12.79
C ILE A 234 -3.09 20.27 12.05
N ASN A 235 -3.42 21.54 11.78
CA ASN A 235 -2.55 22.52 11.15
C ASN A 235 -2.12 23.59 12.15
N ILE A 236 -0.81 23.78 12.29
CA ILE A 236 -0.22 24.81 13.15
C ILE A 236 0.57 25.79 12.30
N TYR A 237 0.18 27.07 12.35
CA TYR A 237 0.78 28.16 11.59
C TYR A 237 0.64 29.52 12.30
N PRO A 238 1.47 30.52 11.98
CA PRO A 238 2.71 30.39 11.20
C PRO A 238 3.79 29.65 12.01
N ASN A 239 4.79 29.09 11.33
CA ASN A 239 6.01 28.62 11.97
C ASN A 239 7.18 28.94 11.03
N PRO A 240 8.12 29.83 11.38
CA PRO A 240 8.26 30.56 12.66
C PRO A 240 7.12 31.54 12.98
N VAL A 241 6.85 31.77 14.26
CA VAL A 241 5.74 32.61 14.77
C VAL A 241 6.28 33.83 15.53
N LYS A 242 5.61 34.98 15.36
CA LYS A 242 5.97 36.25 16.03
C LYS A 242 5.01 36.62 17.16
N ASP A 243 3.73 36.76 16.82
CA ASP A 243 2.75 37.34 17.73
C ASP A 243 1.62 36.36 18.08
N LYS A 244 1.03 35.72 17.07
CA LYS A 244 -0.12 34.83 17.24
C LYS A 244 0.11 33.52 16.53
N LEU A 245 -0.13 32.43 17.25
CA LEU A 245 -0.12 31.08 16.73
C LEU A 245 -1.56 30.61 16.53
N TYR A 246 -1.83 30.02 15.38
CA TYR A 246 -3.11 29.41 15.02
C TYR A 246 -2.94 27.90 14.99
N ILE A 247 -3.85 27.20 15.66
CA ILE A 247 -3.96 25.74 15.67
C ILE A 247 -5.35 25.42 15.15
N GLU A 248 -5.40 24.92 13.93
CA GLU A 248 -6.62 24.54 13.22
C GLU A 248 -6.80 23.02 13.31
N ILE A 249 -7.97 22.59 13.75
CA ILE A 249 -8.32 21.19 13.97
C ILE A 249 -9.50 20.86 13.05
N LEU A 250 -9.25 20.05 12.04
CA LEU A 250 -10.22 19.60 11.04
C LEU A 250 -10.86 18.29 11.51
N ALA A 251 -11.64 18.31 12.59
CA ALA A 251 -12.29 17.09 13.08
C ALA A 251 -13.48 16.68 12.20
N SER A 252 -13.54 15.41 11.79
CA SER A 252 -14.73 14.80 11.19
C SER A 252 -15.61 14.23 12.30
N GLU A 253 -16.70 14.93 12.62
CA GLU A 253 -17.90 14.50 13.37
C GLU A 253 -17.77 13.82 14.75
N GLU A 254 -16.59 13.43 15.24
CA GLU A 254 -16.41 12.93 16.60
C GLU A 254 -15.82 14.00 17.53
N VAL A 255 -16.65 14.36 18.50
CA VAL A 255 -16.37 15.29 19.59
C VAL A 255 -15.17 14.80 20.40
N CYS A 256 -14.10 15.58 20.44
CA CYS A 256 -12.94 15.31 21.30
C CYS A 256 -12.82 16.39 22.37
N ASP A 257 -12.81 15.98 23.65
CA ASP A 257 -12.27 16.79 24.75
C ASP A 257 -10.73 16.77 24.64
N GLY A 258 -10.19 17.86 24.11
CA GLY A 258 -8.77 17.96 23.77
C GLY A 258 -8.00 18.92 24.66
N VAL A 259 -6.69 18.68 24.78
CA VAL A 259 -5.76 19.57 25.50
C VAL A 259 -4.56 19.87 24.61
N ILE A 260 -4.24 21.16 24.48
CA ILE A 260 -3.02 21.64 23.84
C ILE A 260 -2.02 22.03 24.91
N GLU A 261 -0.83 21.45 24.83
CA GLU A 261 0.26 21.68 25.77
C GLU A 261 1.49 22.22 25.03
N LEU A 262 2.10 23.26 25.59
CA LEU A 262 3.32 23.86 25.08
C LEU A 262 4.48 23.55 26.03
N TYR A 263 5.51 22.90 25.50
CA TYR A 263 6.70 22.48 26.23
C TYR A 263 7.95 23.25 25.75
N SER A 264 8.90 23.45 26.67
CA SER A 264 10.27 23.84 26.31
C SER A 264 11.03 22.65 25.70
N MET A 265 12.17 22.91 25.04
CA MET A 265 13.02 21.83 24.51
C MET A 265 13.63 20.95 25.61
N GLU A 266 13.68 21.44 26.85
CA GLU A 266 14.06 20.65 28.03
C GLU A 266 12.89 19.80 28.59
N GLY A 267 11.73 19.80 27.92
CA GLY A 267 10.55 19.02 28.29
C GLY A 267 9.71 19.63 29.41
N LYS A 268 9.92 20.90 29.76
CA LYS A 268 9.14 21.57 30.81
C LYS A 268 7.82 22.10 30.23
N LEU A 269 6.69 21.74 30.84
CA LEU A 269 5.38 22.31 30.49
C LEU A 269 5.37 23.82 30.82
N ILE A 270 5.11 24.62 29.80
CA ILE A 270 5.07 26.09 29.89
C ILE A 270 3.64 26.58 29.99
N LYS A 271 2.74 26.00 29.18
CA LYS A 271 1.33 26.38 29.15
C LYS A 271 0.46 25.23 28.66
N GLN A 272 -0.77 25.21 29.15
CA GLN A 272 -1.81 24.26 28.77
C GLN A 272 -3.08 25.04 28.40
N PHE A 273 -3.77 24.59 27.36
CA PHE A 273 -5.01 25.16 26.85
C PHE A 273 -6.01 24.03 26.61
N GLU A 274 -7.26 24.25 27.05
CA GLU A 274 -8.35 23.31 26.80
C GLU A 274 -8.99 23.60 25.43
N LEU A 275 -9.30 22.52 24.70
CA LEU A 275 -10.10 22.52 23.48
C LEU A 275 -11.53 22.15 23.85
N ASN A 276 -12.45 23.06 23.56
CA ASN A 276 -13.88 22.83 23.73
C ASN A 276 -14.48 22.38 22.40
N GLU A 277 -15.61 21.66 22.45
CA GLU A 277 -16.30 20.99 21.33
C GLU A 277 -16.64 21.87 20.09
N GLN A 278 -16.45 23.19 20.16
CA GLN A 278 -16.77 24.15 19.08
C GLN A 278 -15.56 24.89 18.51
N ASP A 279 -14.35 24.69 19.04
CA ASP A 279 -13.15 25.43 18.62
C ASP A 279 -12.43 24.70 17.46
N CYS A 280 -12.90 24.88 16.22
CA CYS A 280 -12.18 24.38 15.03
C CYS A 280 -10.84 25.11 14.80
N VAL A 281 -10.67 26.32 15.37
CA VAL A 281 -9.44 27.10 15.30
C VAL A 281 -9.16 27.75 16.65
N LYS A 282 -8.04 27.37 17.29
CA LYS A 282 -7.54 28.01 18.51
C LYS A 282 -6.47 29.04 18.17
N THR A 283 -6.64 30.25 18.70
CA THR A 283 -5.61 31.30 18.61
C THR A 283 -4.90 31.45 19.95
N ILE A 284 -3.57 31.35 19.93
CA ILE A 284 -2.72 31.53 21.11
C ILE A 284 -1.87 32.78 20.90
N ASP A 285 -1.96 33.73 21.83
CA ASP A 285 -1.07 34.89 21.90
C ASP A 285 0.27 34.45 22.49
N ILE A 286 1.34 34.63 21.71
CA ILE A 286 2.69 34.21 22.08
C ILE A 286 3.65 35.38 22.36
N THR A 287 3.17 36.62 22.40
CA THR A 287 4.01 37.82 22.55
C THR A 287 4.84 37.82 23.85
N ASN A 288 4.32 37.18 24.90
CA ASN A 288 4.98 37.09 26.20
C ASN A 288 5.97 35.91 26.34
N PHE A 289 6.15 35.10 25.28
CA PHE A 289 7.08 33.98 25.31
C PHE A 289 8.49 34.42 24.88
N ALA A 290 9.51 33.70 25.33
CA ALA A 290 10.90 33.97 24.94
C ALA A 290 11.14 33.47 23.50
N THR A 291 12.05 34.12 22.78
CA THR A 291 12.52 33.62 21.47
C THR A 291 13.20 32.27 21.66
N GLY A 292 12.85 31.28 20.86
CA GLY A 292 13.39 29.92 21.00
C GLY A 292 12.55 28.85 20.32
N GLU A 293 13.01 27.60 20.44
CA GLU A 293 12.27 26.43 19.98
C GLU A 293 11.35 25.90 21.09
N TYR A 294 10.16 25.46 20.71
CA TYR A 294 9.16 24.90 21.60
C TYR A 294 8.49 23.70 20.94
N MET A 295 7.90 22.83 21.75
CA MET A 295 7.15 21.67 21.28
C MET A 295 5.68 21.83 21.67
N ILE A 296 4.78 21.66 20.71
CA ILE A 296 3.34 21.65 20.96
C ILE A 296 2.85 20.21 20.87
N ASN A 297 2.18 19.78 21.92
CA ASN A 297 1.45 18.53 21.95
C ASN A 297 -0.05 18.82 21.96
N VAL A 298 -0.80 18.08 21.16
CA VAL A 298 -2.26 18.06 21.20
C VAL A 298 -2.67 16.66 21.62
N SER A 299 -3.50 16.57 22.65
CA SER A 299 -4.06 15.33 23.13
C SER A 299 -5.58 15.36 23.06
N CYS A 300 -6.18 14.19 22.83
CA CYS A 300 -7.60 13.96 22.72
C CYS A 300 -7.97 12.75 23.56
N ASN A 301 -8.98 12.86 24.43
CA ASN A 301 -9.42 11.75 25.30
C ASN A 301 -8.26 11.14 26.14
N GLY A 302 -7.26 11.95 26.50
CA GLY A 302 -6.08 11.52 27.26
C GLY A 302 -4.95 10.89 26.44
N GLU A 303 -5.12 10.72 25.13
CA GLU A 303 -4.08 10.24 24.22
C GLU A 303 -3.47 11.43 23.46
N ASN A 304 -2.13 11.53 23.42
CA ASN A 304 -1.47 12.48 22.52
C ASN A 304 -1.80 12.06 21.09
N ILE A 305 -2.24 12.98 20.23
CA ILE A 305 -2.58 12.71 18.83
C ILE A 305 -1.70 13.47 17.86
N PHE A 306 -1.00 14.52 18.32
CA PHE A 306 -0.18 15.35 17.46
C PHE A 306 0.93 16.04 18.24
N THR A 307 2.14 16.03 17.70
CA THR A 307 3.29 16.72 18.28
C THR A 307 4.04 17.47 17.18
N LYS A 308 4.29 18.78 17.37
CA LYS A 308 5.02 19.60 16.39
C LYS A 308 5.96 20.59 17.05
N LYS A 309 7.17 20.70 16.51
CA LYS A 309 8.13 21.73 16.88
C LYS A 309 7.77 23.07 16.24
N ILE A 310 7.76 24.14 17.03
CA ILE A 310 7.59 25.52 16.56
C ILE A 310 8.75 26.41 16.99
N THR A 311 9.02 27.45 16.21
CA THR A 311 10.06 28.43 16.48
C THR A 311 9.41 29.80 16.73
N ILE A 312 9.61 30.35 17.92
CA ILE A 312 9.16 31.70 18.27
C ILE A 312 10.29 32.69 17.97
N ILE A 313 10.00 33.70 17.16
CA ILE A 313 10.91 34.78 16.77
C ILE A 313 10.33 36.15 17.19
N LYS A 314 11.18 37.13 17.47
CA LYS A 314 10.77 38.53 17.73
C LYS A 314 11.21 39.42 16.57
#